data_AF-A0A9N9JGG6-F1
#
_entry.id   AF-A0A9N9JGG6-F1
#
_cell.length_a   1.000
_cell.length_b   1.000
_cell.length_c   1.000
_cell.angle_alpha   90.00
_cell.angle_beta   90.00
_cell.angle_gamma   90.00
#
_symmetry.space_group_name_H-M   'P 1'
#
loop_
_entity.id
_entity.type
_entity.pdbx_description
1 polymer ?
#
loop_
_entity_poly.entity_id
_entity_poly.type
_entity_poly.pdbx_seq_one_letter_code
_entity_poly.pdbx_strand_id
1 'polypeptide(L)' 'YIDLDSSISCDEKQDGHIYGVLPYLAPEVLKGEQFTQVADIYSFGIIMIEILTGRRPFDGYKFDAELAAMICHGL' A
#
# COMPACT_ATOMS: atom_id res chain seq x y z
N TYR A 1 38.17 -2.32 -21.42
CA TYR A 1 37.61 -2.90 -20.20
C TYR A 1 37.26 -1.70 -19.35
N ILE A 2 36.03 -1.21 -19.47
CA ILE A 2 35.58 0.05 -18.86
C ILE A 2 34.65 -0.34 -17.72
N ASP A 3 34.89 0.31 -16.59
CA ASP A 3 34.46 -0.01 -15.25
C ASP A 3 32.96 -0.28 -15.09
N LEU A 4 32.73 -1.39 -14.39
CA LEU A 4 31.46 -1.85 -13.87
C LEU A 4 31.32 -1.33 -12.43
N ASP A 5 31.09 -0.03 -12.25
CA ASP A 5 30.47 0.52 -11.02
C ASP A 5 30.09 1.99 -11.23
N SER A 6 28.84 2.19 -11.60
CA SER A 6 27.99 3.08 -10.83
C SER A 6 26.60 2.62 -11.16
N SER A 7 26.20 1.52 -10.50
CA SER A 7 24.79 1.27 -10.27
C SER A 7 24.29 2.52 -9.57
N ILE A 8 23.76 3.45 -10.36
CA ILE A 8 22.89 4.53 -9.91
C ILE A 8 22.00 3.86 -8.89
N SER A 9 22.21 4.21 -7.62
CA SER A 9 21.30 3.82 -6.57
C SER A 9 19.96 4.26 -7.10
N CYS A 10 19.05 3.32 -7.32
CA CYS A 10 17.67 3.62 -7.65
C CYS A 10 17.01 4.24 -6.40
N ASP A 11 17.54 5.37 -5.93
CA ASP A 11 16.79 6.35 -5.15
C ASP A 11 16.01 7.16 -6.19
N GLU A 12 15.16 6.44 -6.92
CA GLU A 12 14.01 7.06 -7.54
C GLU A 12 13.19 7.56 -6.37
N LYS A 13 13.40 8.81 -5.96
CA LYS A 13 12.35 9.61 -5.34
C LYS A 13 11.22 9.66 -6.37
N GLN A 14 10.42 8.60 -6.40
CA GLN A 14 9.14 8.58 -7.06
C GLN A 14 8.40 9.76 -6.44
N ASP A 15 8.04 10.74 -7.26
CA ASP A 15 7.09 11.78 -6.88
C ASP A 15 5.98 11.10 -6.07
N GLY A 16 5.78 11.54 -4.83
CA GLY A 16 5.04 10.86 -3.75
C GLY A 16 3.57 10.61 -4.02
N HIS A 17 3.28 9.86 -5.07
CA HIS A 17 1.98 9.47 -5.56
C HIS A 17 1.90 7.96 -5.40
N ILE A 18 1.26 7.56 -4.31
CA ILE A 18 0.97 6.15 -4.02
C ILE A 18 -0.19 5.75 -4.93
N TYR A 19 0.02 4.73 -5.74
CA TYR A 19 -1.02 4.15 -6.59
C TYR A 19 -1.45 2.80 -6.04
N GLY A 20 -2.76 2.60 -5.88
CA GLY A 20 -3.31 1.33 -5.44
C GLY A 20 -4.79 1.43 -5.08
N VAL A 21 -5.36 0.30 -4.67
CA VAL A 21 -6.77 0.23 -4.26
C VAL A 21 -6.82 0.43 -2.75
N LEU A 22 -7.33 1.58 -2.34
CA LEU A 22 -7.30 2.11 -0.97
C LEU A 22 -7.54 1.09 0.16
N PRO A 23 -8.60 0.26 0.14
CA PRO A 23 -8.84 -0.73 1.20
C PRO A 23 -7.76 -1.83 1.35
N TYR A 24 -6.96 -2.08 0.32
CA TYR A 24 -5.91 -3.10 0.33
C TYR A 24 -4.52 -2.52 0.61
N LEU A 25 -4.38 -1.19 0.64
CA LEU A 25 -3.09 -0.55 0.92
C LEU A 25 -2.82 -0.52 2.42
N ALA A 26 -1.62 -0.92 2.79
CA ALA A 26 -1.17 -0.89 4.18
C ALA A 26 -1.01 0.56 4.68
N PRO A 27 -1.21 0.82 5.98
CA PRO A 27 -1.16 2.18 6.53
C PRO A 27 0.21 2.86 6.36
N GLU A 28 1.30 2.09 6.38
CA GLU A 28 2.66 2.59 6.10
C GLU A 28 2.80 3.05 4.63
N VAL A 29 2.23 2.29 3.69
CA VAL A 29 2.23 2.64 2.28
C VAL A 29 1.38 3.89 2.04
N LEU A 30 0.24 4.03 2.71
CA LEU A 30 -0.59 5.23 2.67
C LEU A 30 0.11 6.48 3.22
N LYS A 31 1.10 6.31 4.10
CA LYS A 31 1.95 7.40 4.63
C LYS A 31 3.10 7.77 3.69
N GLY A 32 3.25 7.08 2.56
CA GLY A 32 4.33 7.29 1.61
C GLY A 32 5.61 6.56 1.98
N GLU A 33 5.55 5.58 2.89
CA GLU A 33 6.67 4.68 3.11
C GLU A 33 6.82 3.72 1.92
N GLN A 34 8.01 3.13 1.80
CA GLN A 34 8.27 2.17 0.74
C GLN A 34 7.38 0.94 0.90
N PHE A 35 7.01 0.33 -0.23
CA PHE A 35 6.35 -0.97 -0.21
C PHE A 35 7.30 -2.00 0.42
N THR A 36 6.81 -2.66 1.45
CA THR A 36 7.57 -3.66 2.21
C THR A 36 6.82 -4.98 2.22
N GLN A 37 7.51 -6.06 2.58
CA GLN A 37 6.89 -7.37 2.74
C GLN A 37 5.76 -7.37 3.80
N VAL A 38 5.83 -6.49 4.81
CA VAL A 38 4.75 -6.36 5.81
C VAL A 38 3.49 -5.72 5.21
N ALA A 39 3.65 -4.81 4.24
CA ALA A 39 2.53 -4.23 3.50
C ALA A 39 1.80 -5.29 2.66
N ASP A 40 2.55 -6.20 2.01
CA ASP A 40 1.95 -7.32 1.26
C ASP A 40 1.14 -8.26 2.16
N ILE A 41 1.61 -8.50 3.39
CA ILE A 41 0.89 -9.31 4.39
C ILE A 41 -0.44 -8.65 4.76
N TYR A 42 -0.46 -7.33 4.94
CA TYR A 42 -1.69 -6.59 5.19
C TYR A 42 -2.68 -6.77 4.04
N SER A 43 -2.26 -6.51 2.79
CA SER A 43 -3.12 -6.65 1.60
C SER A 43 -3.67 -8.08 1.47
N PHE A 44 -2.83 -9.09 1.73
CA PHE A 44 -3.24 -10.48 1.72
C PHE A 44 -4.31 -10.77 2.79
N GLY A 45 -4.19 -10.20 3.99
CA GLY A 45 -5.20 -10.32 5.04
C GLY A 45 -6.57 -9.76 4.63
N ILE A 46 -6.59 -8.60 3.96
CA ILE A 46 -7.82 -7.99 3.44
C ILE A 46 -8.46 -8.89 2.37
N ILE A 47 -7.66 -9.42 1.44
CA ILE A 47 -8.15 -10.36 0.40
C ILE A 47 -8.72 -11.64 1.05
N MET A 48 -8.04 -12.19 2.06
CA MET A 48 -8.51 -13.38 2.77
C MET A 48 -9.87 -13.13 3.42
N ILE A 49 -10.07 -11.99 4.09
CA ILE A 49 -11.36 -11.61 4.68
C ILE A 49 -12.44 -11.45 3.62
N GLU A 50 -12.13 -10.83 2.49
CA GLU A 50 -13.07 -10.68 1.37
C GLU A 50 -13.54 -12.05 0.84
N ILE A 51 -12.62 -13.00 0.67
CA ILE A 51 -12.95 -14.36 0.23
C ILE A 51 -13.79 -15.09 1.29
N LEU A 52 -13.40 -15.01 2.56
CA LEU A 52 -14.07 -15.70 3.66
C LEU A 52 -15.49 -15.17 3.90
N THR A 53 -15.70 -13.87 3.75
CA THR A 53 -16.99 -13.21 3.98
C THR A 53 -17.85 -13.11 2.73
N GLY A 54 -17.23 -13.19 1.54
CA GLY A 54 -17.87 -12.91 0.25
C GLY A 54 -18.32 -11.47 0.09
N ARG A 55 -17.82 -10.54 0.92
CA ARG A 55 -18.19 -9.12 0.92
C ARG A 55 -16.97 -8.28 0.59
N ARG A 56 -17.19 -7.19 -0.16
CA ARG A 56 -16.11 -6.27 -0.47
C ARG A 56 -15.58 -5.60 0.80
N PRO A 57 -14.26 -5.42 0.90
CA PRO A 57 -13.67 -4.75 2.04
C PRO A 57 -14.14 -3.30 2.09
N PHE A 58 -14.47 -2.82 3.28
CA PHE A 58 -15.03 -1.48 3.53
C PHE A 58 -16.30 -1.16 2.72
N ASP A 59 -17.18 -2.15 2.55
CA ASP A 59 -18.50 -1.95 1.96
C ASP A 59 -19.28 -0.85 2.70
N GLY A 60 -19.75 0.15 1.96
CA GLY A 60 -20.41 1.35 2.50
C GLY A 60 -19.50 2.56 2.75
N TYR A 61 -18.18 2.43 2.62
CA TYR A 61 -17.25 3.56 2.68
C TYR A 61 -16.92 4.11 1.28
N LYS A 62 -16.66 5.42 1.22
CA LYS A 62 -16.08 6.04 0.03
C LYS A 62 -14.57 5.80 0.04
N PHE A 63 -14.01 5.49 -1.13
CA PHE A 63 -12.55 5.29 -1.26
C PHE A 63 -11.88 6.65 -1.47
N ASP A 64 -11.85 7.44 -0.40
CA ASP A 64 -11.30 8.79 -0.35
C ASP A 64 -10.24 8.93 0.75
N ALA A 65 -9.72 10.15 0.90
CA ALA A 65 -8.70 10.47 1.89
C ALA A 65 -9.17 10.23 3.34
N GLU A 66 -10.47 10.27 3.62
CA GLU A 66 -10.99 10.00 4.96
C GLU A 66 -10.84 8.51 5.29
N LEU A 67 -11.16 7.62 4.36
CA LEU A 67 -10.92 6.19 4.54
C LEU A 67 -9.43 5.87 4.71
N ALA A 68 -8.55 6.50 3.94
CA ALA A 68 -7.10 6.33 4.11
C ALA A 68 -6.64 6.80 5.50
N ALA A 69 -7.16 7.94 5.98
CA ALA A 69 -6.87 8.41 7.32
C ALA A 69 -7.37 7.43 8.39
N MET A 70 -8.57 6.86 8.23
CA MET A 70 -9.11 5.87 9.17
C MET A 70 -8.22 4.62 9.24
N ILE A 71 -7.81 4.06 8.09
CA ILE A 71 -6.89 2.91 8.03
C ILE A 71 -5.57 3.23 8.76
N CYS A 72 -5.00 4.42 8.55
CA CYS A 72 -3.79 4.88 9.23
C CYS A 72 -3.91 5.01 10.75
N HIS A 73 -5.13 5.15 11.28
CA HIS A 73 -5.43 5.23 12.72
C HIS A 73 -5.94 3.90 13.32
N GLY A 74 -6.05 2.83 12.53
CA GLY A 74 -6.39 1.48 13.01
C GLY A 74 -7.88 1.17 13.13
N LEU A 75 -8.69 1.68 12.20
CA LEU A 75 -10.15 1.50 12.15
C LEU A 75 -10.63 0.23 11.43
#